data_AF-A0A959EYG4-F1
#
_entry.id   AF-A0A959EYG4-F1
#
_cell.length_a   1.000
_cell.length_b   1.000
_cell.length_c   1.000
_cell.angle_alpha   90.00
_cell.angle_beta   90.00
_cell.angle_gamma   90.00
#
_symmetry.space_group_name_H-M   'P 1'
#
loop_
_entity.id
_entity.type
_entity.pdbx_description
1 polymer ?
#
loop_
_entity_poly.entity_id
_entity_poly.type
_entity_poly.pdbx_seq_one_letter_code
_entity_poly.pdbx_strand_id
1 'polypeptide(L)'
;QFGAAKQNAFTVDLKMTTAGGRYYTPIDLEASMLAGEEVLDDTAAFSEQFDPYFRLDLKLGYRLNSSKRKFSQQFYLDFQNITNHQNIFTKRYSEDRNEIYNVYQIGFFPDLLYRVQF
;
A
#
# COMPACT_ATOMS: atom_id res chain seq x y z
N GLN A 1 -8.96 -25.71 -11.80
CA GLN A 1 -10.17 -26.15 -11.06
C GLN A 1 -9.91 -27.55 -10.51
N PHE A 2 -10.51 -27.93 -9.38
CA PHE A 2 -10.22 -29.20 -8.69
C PHE A 2 -11.48 -29.83 -8.05
N GLY A 3 -11.31 -31.04 -7.49
CA GLY A 3 -12.38 -31.83 -6.87
C GLY A 3 -13.09 -32.77 -7.85
N ALA A 4 -13.85 -33.75 -7.31
CA ALA A 4 -14.50 -34.78 -8.12
C ALA A 4 -15.46 -34.20 -9.18
N ALA A 5 -16.20 -33.15 -8.84
CA ALA A 5 -17.09 -32.44 -9.76
C ALA A 5 -16.39 -31.31 -10.55
N LYS A 6 -15.07 -31.13 -10.39
CA LYS A 6 -14.26 -30.04 -11.00
C LYS A 6 -14.80 -28.62 -10.79
N GLN A 7 -15.62 -28.40 -9.77
CA GLN A 7 -16.27 -27.12 -9.53
C GLN A 7 -15.50 -26.19 -8.59
N ASN A 8 -14.48 -26.67 -7.88
CA ASN A 8 -13.72 -25.85 -6.95
C ASN A 8 -12.57 -25.13 -7.67
N ALA A 9 -12.15 -23.99 -7.13
CA ALA A 9 -11.09 -23.19 -7.74
C ALA A 9 -10.07 -22.72 -6.71
N PHE A 10 -8.80 -22.75 -7.09
CA PHE A 10 -7.71 -22.06 -6.40
C PHE A 10 -7.21 -20.97 -7.35
N THR A 11 -6.96 -19.79 -6.82
CA THR A 11 -6.52 -18.62 -7.58
C THR A 11 -5.27 -18.03 -6.94
N VAL A 12 -4.32 -17.65 -7.77
CA VAL A 12 -3.13 -16.89 -7.39
C VAL A 12 -3.12 -15.63 -8.22
N ASP A 13 -3.03 -14.49 -7.57
CA ASP A 13 -2.91 -13.17 -8.18
C ASP A 13 -1.63 -12.53 -7.66
N LEU A 14 -0.81 -12.05 -8.58
CA LEU A 14 0.43 -11.34 -8.31
C LEU A 14 0.32 -9.97 -8.98
N LYS A 15 0.46 -8.90 -8.19
CA LYS A 15 0.40 -7.52 -8.68
C LYS A 15 1.70 -6.79 -8.34
N MET A 16 2.43 -6.39 -9.36
CA MET A 16 3.60 -5.53 -9.23
C MET A 16 3.24 -4.11 -9.66
N THR A 17 3.57 -3.14 -8.81
CA THR A 17 3.37 -1.71 -9.07
C THR A 17 4.68 -0.97 -8.88
N THR A 18 5.08 -0.20 -9.89
CA THR A 18 6.25 0.67 -9.84
C THR A 18 5.89 2.03 -10.43
N ALA A 19 6.48 3.10 -9.90
CA ALA A 19 6.40 4.43 -10.45
C ALA A 19 7.69 5.20 -10.16
N GLY A 20 8.00 6.19 -10.99
CA GLY A 20 9.03 7.16 -10.65
C GLY A 20 8.68 7.93 -9.37
N GLY A 21 9.66 8.62 -8.81
CA GLY A 21 9.43 9.49 -7.67
C GLY A 21 8.47 10.64 -8.00
N ARG A 22 7.60 11.01 -7.06
CA ARG A 22 6.78 12.21 -7.21
C ARG A 22 7.62 13.44 -6.88
N TYR A 23 7.55 14.48 -7.70
CA TYR A 23 8.13 15.77 -7.37
C TYR A 23 7.38 16.44 -6.22
N TYR A 24 8.11 17.13 -5.35
CA TYR A 24 7.56 17.85 -4.20
C TYR A 24 8.30 19.15 -3.97
N THR A 25 7.63 20.09 -3.32
CA THR A 25 8.24 21.34 -2.85
C THR A 25 8.94 21.06 -1.52
N PRO A 26 10.25 21.38 -1.38
CA PRO A 26 10.95 21.20 -0.12
C PRO A 26 10.38 22.11 0.98
N ILE A 27 10.55 21.67 2.23
CA ILE A 27 10.16 22.44 3.41
C ILE A 27 11.35 23.35 3.77
N ASP A 28 11.10 24.63 3.98
CA ASP A 28 12.08 25.55 4.56
C ASP A 28 12.14 25.29 6.07
N LEU A 29 13.19 24.60 6.51
CA LEU A 29 13.33 24.24 7.91
C LEU A 29 13.48 25.46 8.81
N GLU A 30 14.22 26.47 8.40
CA GLU A 30 14.47 27.67 9.22
C GLU A 30 13.18 28.48 9.36
N ALA A 31 12.48 28.74 8.26
CA ALA A 31 11.20 29.43 8.29
C ALA A 31 10.15 28.62 9.07
N SER A 32 10.13 27.29 8.93
CA SER A 32 9.22 26.43 9.69
C SER A 32 9.47 26.50 11.21
N MET A 33 10.73 26.49 11.62
CA MET A 33 11.11 26.64 13.03
C MET A 33 10.71 28.00 13.61
N LEU A 34 10.83 29.07 12.82
CA LEU A 34 10.44 30.41 13.25
C LEU A 34 8.91 30.58 13.31
N ALA A 35 8.18 29.94 12.39
CA ALA A 35 6.72 30.00 12.32
C ALA A 35 6.03 29.05 13.30
N GLY A 36 6.72 27.97 13.74
CA GLY A 36 6.12 26.89 14.54
C GLY A 36 5.22 25.97 13.71
N GLU A 37 5.23 26.08 12.39
CA GLU A 37 4.43 25.27 11.48
C GLU A 37 5.21 24.95 10.19
N GLU A 38 4.71 24.01 9.40
CA GLU A 38 5.37 23.63 8.14
C GLU A 38 5.27 24.77 7.11
N VAL A 39 6.42 25.35 6.75
CA VAL A 39 6.56 26.37 5.72
C VAL A 39 7.29 25.76 4.52
N LEU A 40 6.66 25.84 3.34
CA LEU A 40 7.24 25.35 2.09
C LEU A 40 8.13 26.42 1.44
N ASP A 41 9.23 25.98 0.82
CA ASP A 41 10.06 26.84 -0.01
C ASP A 41 9.48 26.96 -1.42
N ASP A 42 8.62 27.97 -1.62
CA ASP A 42 8.00 28.24 -2.92
C ASP A 42 9.00 28.64 -4.01
N THR A 43 10.21 29.10 -3.65
CA THR A 43 11.26 29.43 -4.63
C THR A 43 11.83 28.18 -5.30
N ALA A 44 11.70 27.03 -4.62
CA ALA A 44 12.13 25.72 -5.07
C ALA A 44 10.93 24.77 -5.32
N ALA A 45 9.77 25.32 -5.71
CA ALA A 45 8.55 24.53 -5.93
C ALA A 45 8.76 23.35 -6.90
N PHE A 46 8.39 22.14 -6.45
CA PHE A 46 8.53 20.88 -7.20
C PHE A 46 9.96 20.58 -7.71
N SER A 47 10.99 21.15 -7.08
CA SER A 47 12.39 20.94 -7.49
C SER A 47 12.95 19.59 -7.08
N GLU A 48 12.44 19.01 -5.99
CA GLU A 48 12.94 17.77 -5.40
C GLU A 48 12.03 16.59 -5.76
N GLN A 49 12.59 15.39 -5.81
CA GLN A 49 11.86 14.18 -6.18
C GLN A 49 12.03 13.10 -5.10
N PHE A 50 10.94 12.42 -4.73
CA PHE A 50 11.03 11.27 -3.83
C PHE A 50 11.76 10.09 -4.48
N ASP A 51 12.20 9.14 -3.66
CA ASP A 51 12.65 7.85 -4.19
C ASP A 51 11.54 7.16 -5.00
N PRO A 52 11.90 6.35 -6.02
CA PRO A 52 10.93 5.60 -6.81
C PRO A 52 10.01 4.72 -5.95
N TYR A 53 8.74 4.66 -6.35
CA TYR A 53 7.75 3.81 -5.71
C TYR A 53 7.88 2.36 -6.18
N PHE A 54 7.80 1.43 -5.23
CA PHE A 54 7.72 0.01 -5.52
C PHE A 54 6.81 -0.73 -4.53
N ARG A 55 5.94 -1.59 -5.07
CA ARG A 55 5.06 -2.45 -4.29
C ARG A 55 4.76 -3.75 -5.02
N LEU A 56 4.84 -4.85 -4.28
CA LEU A 56 4.46 -6.18 -4.74
C LEU A 56 3.38 -6.74 -3.83
N ASP A 57 2.26 -7.18 -4.41
CA ASP A 57 1.13 -7.76 -3.70
C ASP A 57 0.90 -9.20 -4.18
N LEU A 58 0.51 -10.08 -3.25
CA LEU A 58 0.16 -11.48 -3.52
C LEU A 58 -1.21 -11.79 -2.92
N LYS A 59 -2.15 -12.23 -3.73
CA LYS A 59 -3.46 -12.69 -3.27
C LYS A 59 -3.69 -14.16 -3.62
N LEU A 60 -4.01 -14.94 -2.60
CA LEU A 60 -4.39 -16.34 -2.73
C LEU A 60 -5.88 -16.47 -2.48
N GLY A 61 -6.58 -17.19 -3.35
CA GLY A 61 -8.01 -17.42 -3.24
C GLY A 61 -8.36 -18.90 -3.32
N TYR A 62 -9.34 -19.31 -2.53
CA TYR A 62 -9.83 -20.68 -2.49
C TYR A 62 -11.35 -20.69 -2.48
N ARG A 63 -11.96 -21.27 -3.51
CA ARG A 63 -13.41 -21.39 -3.67
C ARG A 63 -13.84 -22.84 -3.62
N LEU A 64 -14.72 -23.12 -2.67
CA LEU A 64 -15.45 -24.38 -2.53
C LEU A 64 -16.89 -24.18 -2.98
N ASN A 65 -17.28 -24.87 -4.05
CA ASN A 65 -18.66 -24.93 -4.49
C ASN A 65 -19.31 -26.19 -3.93
N SER A 66 -20.55 -26.10 -3.44
CA SER A 66 -21.30 -27.27 -2.98
C SER A 66 -21.90 -28.01 -4.17
N SER A 67 -21.72 -29.34 -4.22
CA SER A 67 -22.32 -30.18 -5.28
C SER A 67 -23.77 -30.57 -4.97
N LYS A 68 -24.21 -30.43 -3.70
CA LYS A 68 -25.52 -30.87 -3.22
C LYS A 68 -26.46 -29.72 -2.86
N ARG A 69 -25.90 -28.54 -2.58
CA ARG A 69 -26.66 -27.38 -2.12
C ARG A 69 -26.31 -26.17 -2.99
N LYS A 70 -27.24 -25.23 -3.13
CA LYS A 70 -27.01 -23.96 -3.83
C LYS A 70 -26.30 -22.99 -2.88
N PHE A 71 -25.01 -23.23 -2.63
CA PHE A 71 -24.15 -22.26 -1.95
C PHE A 71 -22.68 -22.49 -2.30
N SER A 72 -21.87 -21.46 -2.11
CA SER A 72 -20.41 -21.49 -2.24
C SER A 72 -19.73 -20.78 -1.08
N GLN A 73 -18.49 -21.19 -0.81
CA GLN A 73 -17.62 -20.58 0.20
C GLN A 73 -16.32 -20.16 -0.46
N GLN A 74 -15.83 -18.98 -0.11
CA GLN A 74 -14.63 -18.39 -0.66
C GLN A 74 -13.75 -17.86 0.48
N PHE A 75 -12.47 -18.18 0.41
CA PHE A 75 -11.42 -17.67 1.29
C PHE A 75 -10.43 -16.89 0.46
N TYR A 76 -10.01 -15.74 0.93
CA TYR A 76 -8.93 -14.95 0.35
C TYR A 76 -7.93 -14.57 1.41
N LEU A 77 -6.65 -14.73 1.07
CA LEU A 77 -5.50 -14.21 1.80
C LEU A 77 -4.85 -13.18 0.88
N ASP A 78 -4.86 -11.92 1.26
CA ASP A 78 -4.32 -10.82 0.47
C ASP A 78 -3.14 -10.21 1.22
N PHE A 79 -1.95 -10.38 0.68
CA PHE A 79 -0.71 -9.87 1.25
C PHE A 79 -0.26 -8.65 0.44
N GLN A 80 -0.41 -7.47 1.03
CA GLN A 80 0.00 -6.22 0.43
C GLN A 80 1.45 -5.90 0.80
N ASN A 81 2.21 -5.37 -0.16
CA ASN A 81 3.62 -4.98 0.00
C ASN A 81 4.47 -6.10 0.62
N ILE A 82 4.50 -7.28 -0.03
CA ILE A 82 5.22 -8.47 0.46
C ILE A 82 6.74 -8.29 0.57
N THR A 83 7.30 -7.29 -0.10
CA THR A 83 8.72 -6.91 0.02
C THR A 83 8.97 -5.95 1.17
N ASN A 84 7.91 -5.48 1.85
CA ASN A 84 7.96 -4.46 2.90
C ASN A 84 8.78 -3.23 2.49
N HIS A 85 8.63 -2.80 1.23
CA HIS A 85 9.36 -1.64 0.70
C HIS A 85 8.80 -0.35 1.32
N GLN A 86 9.70 0.52 1.80
CA GLN A 86 9.32 1.78 2.45
C GLN A 86 9.07 2.86 1.41
N ASN A 87 7.81 3.00 0.99
CA ASN A 87 7.40 4.05 0.06
C ASN A 87 7.09 5.34 0.82
N ILE A 88 7.76 6.45 0.47
CA ILE A 88 7.49 7.76 1.06
C ILE A 88 6.11 8.26 0.60
N PHE A 89 5.25 8.61 1.54
CA PHE A 89 3.95 9.24 1.28
C PHE A 89 4.08 10.76 1.18
N THR A 90 4.79 11.36 2.14
CA THR A 90 5.13 12.78 2.19
C THR A 90 6.30 13.03 3.14
N LYS A 91 6.92 14.20 3.08
CA LYS A 91 7.72 14.76 4.18
C LYS A 91 6.83 15.65 5.05
N ARG A 92 7.17 15.79 6.33
CA ARG A 92 6.53 16.73 7.25
C ARG A 92 7.53 17.36 8.20
N TYR A 93 7.21 18.55 8.67
CA TYR A 93 7.92 19.19 9.78
C TYR A 93 7.35 18.75 11.15
N SER A 94 8.22 18.53 12.13
CA SER A 94 7.87 18.29 13.52
C SER A 94 8.26 19.50 14.36
N GLU A 95 7.26 20.20 14.91
CA GLU A 95 7.46 21.33 15.82
C GLU A 95 8.24 20.90 17.08
N ASP A 96 7.87 19.75 17.68
CA ASP A 96 8.50 19.22 18.90
C ASP A 96 10.01 18.95 18.74
N ARG A 97 10.43 18.52 17.55
CA ARG A 97 11.82 18.09 17.28
C ARG A 97 12.61 19.10 16.45
N ASN A 98 11.95 20.09 15.86
CA ASN A 98 12.54 21.00 14.89
C ASN A 98 13.24 20.26 13.72
N GLU A 99 12.59 19.22 13.20
CA GLU A 99 13.16 18.35 12.17
C GLU A 99 12.12 18.01 11.10
N ILE A 100 12.60 17.82 9.86
CA ILE A 100 11.82 17.25 8.77
C ILE A 100 11.97 15.73 8.80
N TYR A 101 10.84 15.02 8.72
CA TYR A 101 10.83 13.56 8.70
C TYR A 101 9.95 13.02 7.57
N ASN A 102 10.23 11.78 7.17
CA ASN A 102 9.45 11.08 6.16
C ASN A 102 8.24 10.40 6.82
N VAL A 103 7.06 10.59 6.23
CA VAL A 103 5.87 9.79 6.49
C VAL A 103 5.80 8.72 5.41
N TYR A 104 5.79 7.45 5.81
CA TYR A 104 5.73 6.31 4.89
C TYR A 104 4.30 5.83 4.67
N GLN A 105 4.04 5.24 3.49
CA GLN A 105 2.83 4.47 3.25
C GLN A 105 2.83 3.19 4.10
N ILE A 106 1.67 2.52 4.18
CA ILE A 106 1.53 1.23 4.86
C ILE A 106 2.57 0.24 4.29
N GLY A 107 3.31 -0.38 5.19
CA GLY A 107 4.27 -1.45 4.89
C GLY A 107 3.57 -2.75 4.51
N PHE A 108 4.17 -3.88 4.88
CA PHE A 108 3.53 -5.17 4.74
C PHE A 108 2.17 -5.22 5.49
N PHE A 109 1.10 -5.62 4.81
CA PHE A 109 -0.22 -5.71 5.40
C PHE A 109 -0.99 -6.96 4.93
N PRO A 110 -1.32 -7.90 5.84
CA PRO A 110 -2.16 -9.05 5.52
C PRO A 110 -3.65 -8.72 5.71
N ASP A 111 -4.48 -9.13 4.76
CA ASP A 111 -5.94 -9.06 4.80
C ASP A 111 -6.57 -10.44 4.54
N LEU A 112 -7.62 -10.75 5.30
CA LEU A 112 -8.27 -12.06 5.34
C LEU A 112 -9.76 -11.88 5.07
N LEU A 113 -10.26 -12.51 4.01
CA LEU A 113 -11.68 -12.44 3.66
C LEU A 113 -12.29 -13.83 3.56
N TYR A 114 -13.37 -14.04 4.30
CA TYR A 114 -14.25 -15.20 4.16
C TYR A 114 -15.62 -14.76 3.66
N ARG A 115 -16.10 -15.40 2.59
CA ARG A 115 -17.38 -15.09 1.95
C ARG A 115 -18.21 -16.35 1.73
N VAL A 116 -19.47 -16.27 2.10
CA VAL A 116 -20.50 -17.27 1.78
C VAL A 116 -21.50 -16.66 0.81
N GLN A 117 -21.85 -17.39 -0.25
CA GLN A 117 -22.80 -16.96 -1.25
C GLN A 117 -23.84 -18.06 -1.49
N PHE A 118 -25.12 -17.69 -1.55
CA PHE A 118 -26.28 -18.59 -1.72
C PHE A 118 -26.85 -18.48 -3.13
#